data_AF-A0A7C7ISA7-F1
#
_entry.id   AF-A0A7C7ISA7-F1
#
_cell.length_a   1.000
_cell.length_b   1.000
_cell.length_c   1.000
_cell.angle_alpha   90.00
_cell.angle_beta   90.00
_cell.angle_gamma   90.00
#
_symmetry.space_group_name_H-M   'P 1'
#
loop_
_entity.id
_entity.type
_entity.pdbx_description
1 polymer ?
#
loop_
_entity_poly.entity_id
_entity_poly.type
_entity_poly.pdbx_seq_one_letter_code
_entity_poly.pdbx_strand_id
1 'polypeptide(L)'
;AVKKLYSDLAYNKILERIWLLVDATNKYIDTNSPWNLIKSESGKQRLATVMYNTAECIRSISILIYPFMPKSAETIMEQLGVETSIEEQGLESLQTWGNINPGIKIQPGSQLFPRIDDEDAEKIINSVEPPNDKDQKQSSLTEIEGICDQVLIDDFMKVDLRTGKIIEAENIKKSKKLLKLKVDIGTEVRQVVAGIAECYEPNQLINRTIILVANLKPVKLMGVESQGMLLAANNNGQIMLAGFDSTPSQGIRVR
;
A
#
# COMPACT_ATOMS: atom_id res chain seq x y z
N ALA A 1 8.66 29.85 4.87
CA ALA A 1 7.41 29.17 4.47
C ALA A 1 7.34 27.74 5.04
N VAL A 2 8.31 26.88 4.74
CA VAL A 2 8.32 25.47 5.22
C VAL A 2 8.46 25.32 6.74
N LYS A 3 9.36 26.08 7.40
CA LYS A 3 9.50 26.06 8.88
C LYS A 3 8.16 26.32 9.62
N LYS A 4 7.32 27.21 9.10
CA LYS A 4 5.99 27.50 9.67
C LYS A 4 5.03 26.31 9.51
N LEU A 5 5.07 25.63 8.37
CA LEU A 5 4.24 24.45 8.12
C LEU A 5 4.63 23.26 9.01
N TYR A 6 5.91 23.13 9.36
CA TYR A 6 6.36 22.16 10.37
C TYR A 6 5.76 22.43 11.75
N SER A 7 5.66 23.71 12.15
CA SER A 7 4.98 24.09 13.40
C SER A 7 3.47 23.80 13.37
N ASP A 8 2.85 23.92 12.19
CA ASP A 8 1.42 23.67 11.99
C ASP A 8 1.09 22.18 11.69
N LEU A 9 2.09 21.29 11.71
CA LEU A 9 1.99 19.85 11.39
C LEU A 9 1.27 19.54 10.05
N ALA A 10 1.39 20.44 9.08
CA ALA A 10 0.74 20.32 7.78
C ALA A 10 1.57 19.49 6.80
N TYR A 11 1.74 18.19 7.08
CA TYR A 11 2.67 17.29 6.37
C TYR A 11 2.50 17.26 4.84
N ASN A 12 1.27 17.22 4.35
CA ASN A 12 1.00 17.25 2.91
C ASN A 12 1.51 18.54 2.25
N LYS A 13 1.27 19.69 2.89
CA LYS A 13 1.73 20.99 2.40
C LYS A 13 3.24 21.12 2.48
N ILE A 14 3.89 20.49 3.47
CA ILE A 14 5.35 20.45 3.56
C ILE A 14 5.91 19.71 2.34
N LEU A 15 5.42 18.50 2.06
CA LEU A 15 5.85 17.70 0.92
C LEU A 15 5.61 18.43 -0.41
N GLU A 16 4.44 19.05 -0.60
CA GLU A 16 4.15 19.89 -1.77
C GLU A 16 5.21 20.99 -1.96
N ARG A 17 5.60 21.67 -0.88
CA ARG A 17 6.62 22.73 -0.94
C ARG A 17 8.02 22.20 -1.22
N ILE A 18 8.36 21.01 -0.72
CA ILE A 18 9.64 20.36 -1.04
C ILE A 18 9.65 19.99 -2.54
N TRP A 19 8.54 19.50 -3.09
CA TRP A 19 8.43 19.15 -4.50
C TRP A 19 8.58 20.36 -5.42
N LEU A 20 8.05 21.52 -5.03
CA LEU A 20 8.31 22.76 -5.77
C LEU A 20 9.82 23.09 -5.86
N LEU A 21 10.61 22.78 -4.83
CA LEU A 21 12.06 22.97 -4.85
C LEU A 21 12.75 21.95 -5.77
N VAL A 22 12.29 20.70 -5.77
CA VAL A 22 12.75 19.66 -6.71
C VAL A 22 12.50 20.11 -8.16
N ASP A 23 11.27 20.53 -8.47
CA ASP A 23 10.90 21.00 -9.81
C ASP A 23 11.68 22.24 -10.25
N ALA A 24 11.89 23.19 -9.33
CA ALA A 24 12.71 24.37 -9.59
C ALA A 24 14.17 23.99 -9.88
N THR A 25 14.71 22.99 -9.17
CA THR A 25 16.06 22.48 -9.39
C THR A 25 16.19 21.78 -10.74
N ASN A 26 15.22 20.94 -11.11
CA ASN A 26 15.15 20.31 -12.44
C ASN A 26 15.09 21.36 -13.55
N LYS A 27 14.19 22.34 -13.43
CA LYS A 27 14.08 23.43 -14.39
C LYS A 27 15.39 24.24 -14.51
N TYR A 28 16.10 24.44 -13.41
CA TYR A 28 17.40 25.12 -13.41
C TYR A 28 18.45 24.34 -14.22
N ILE A 29 18.52 23.01 -14.05
CA ILE A 29 19.41 22.15 -14.84
C ILE A 29 19.06 22.24 -16.33
N ASP A 30 17.79 22.08 -16.67
CA ASP A 30 17.32 22.10 -18.06
C ASP A 30 17.64 23.42 -18.76
N THR A 31 17.31 24.54 -18.10
CA THR A 31 17.52 25.89 -18.64
C THR A 31 19.00 26.18 -18.87
N ASN A 32 19.89 25.68 -18.00
CA ASN A 32 21.33 25.89 -18.15
C ASN A 32 22.00 24.84 -19.04
N SER A 33 21.35 23.71 -19.33
CA SER A 33 21.80 22.66 -20.25
C SER A 33 23.30 22.33 -20.09
N PRO A 34 23.75 21.79 -18.93
CA PRO A 34 25.16 21.59 -18.63
C PRO A 34 25.91 20.70 -19.65
N TRP A 35 25.21 19.76 -20.29
CA TRP A 35 25.72 18.92 -21.37
C TRP A 35 26.14 19.70 -22.63
N ASN A 36 25.64 20.93 -22.80
CA ASN A 36 26.10 21.82 -23.86
C ASN A 36 27.26 22.69 -23.38
N LEU A 37 27.24 23.16 -22.14
CA LEU A 37 28.28 24.01 -21.56
C LEU A 37 29.66 23.32 -21.53
N ILE A 38 29.69 22.01 -21.27
CA ILE A 38 30.93 21.22 -21.22
C ILE A 38 31.69 21.19 -22.56
N LYS A 39 31.01 21.44 -23.69
CA LYS A 39 31.60 21.38 -25.04
C LYS A 39 32.43 22.62 -25.39
N SER A 40 32.39 23.68 -24.57
CA SER A 40 33.07 24.95 -24.84
C SER A 40 34.01 25.34 -23.70
N GLU A 41 35.20 25.83 -24.03
CA GLU A 41 36.19 26.23 -23.02
C GLU A 41 35.68 27.41 -22.16
N SER A 42 34.95 28.35 -22.78
CA SER A 42 34.28 29.46 -22.10
C SER A 42 33.13 29.02 -21.19
N GLY A 43 32.55 27.84 -21.44
CA GLY A 43 31.42 27.31 -20.67
C GLY A 43 31.82 26.64 -19.36
N LYS A 44 33.10 26.30 -19.15
CA LYS A 44 33.57 25.54 -17.99
C LYS A 44 33.31 26.25 -16.66
N GLN A 45 33.50 27.56 -16.59
CA GLN A 45 33.23 28.33 -15.37
C GLN A 45 31.74 28.34 -15.05
N ARG A 46 30.88 28.54 -16.06
CA ARG A 46 29.42 28.50 -15.87
C ARG A 46 28.95 27.10 -15.48
N LEU A 47 29.52 26.06 -16.08
CA LEU A 47 29.24 24.67 -15.73
C LEU A 47 29.52 24.41 -14.26
N ALA A 48 30.68 24.83 -13.74
CA ALA A 48 31.02 24.67 -12.33
C ALA A 48 30.00 25.34 -11.40
N THR A 49 29.56 26.57 -11.71
CA THR A 49 28.50 27.26 -10.95
C THR A 49 27.17 26.51 -11.00
N VAL A 50 26.78 26.02 -12.17
CA VAL A 50 25.54 25.26 -12.34
C VAL A 50 25.57 23.97 -11.52
N MET A 51 26.66 23.20 -11.62
CA MET A 51 26.83 21.95 -10.88
C MET A 51 26.85 22.18 -9.36
N TYR A 52 27.53 23.24 -8.89
CA TYR A 52 27.57 23.57 -7.47
C TYR A 52 26.17 23.93 -6.93
N ASN A 53 25.45 24.82 -7.62
CA ASN A 53 24.11 25.21 -7.20
C ASN A 53 23.15 24.03 -7.19
N THR A 54 23.24 23.14 -8.19
CA THR A 54 22.45 21.91 -8.22
C THR A 54 22.77 21.01 -7.03
N ALA A 55 24.04 20.80 -6.72
CA ALA A 55 24.45 19.98 -5.58
C ALA A 55 23.93 20.58 -4.24
N GLU A 56 24.02 21.90 -4.06
CA GLU A 56 23.55 22.58 -2.85
C GLU A 56 22.01 22.53 -2.73
N CYS A 57 21.28 22.63 -3.85
CA CYS A 57 19.84 22.36 -3.88
C CYS A 57 19.53 20.93 -3.41
N ILE A 58 20.25 19.93 -3.93
CA ILE A 58 20.04 18.51 -3.59
C ILE A 58 20.33 18.27 -2.10
N ARG A 59 21.40 18.84 -1.54
CA ARG A 59 21.70 18.81 -0.10
C ARG A 59 20.57 19.43 0.72
N SER A 60 20.03 20.55 0.26
CA SER A 60 18.91 21.21 0.94
C SER A 60 17.64 20.35 0.92
N ILE A 61 17.37 19.69 -0.21
CA ILE A 61 16.23 18.77 -0.38
C ILE A 61 16.38 17.56 0.54
N SER A 62 17.57 16.95 0.64
CA SER A 62 17.78 15.79 1.52
C SER A 62 17.53 16.14 2.99
N ILE A 63 17.95 17.32 3.46
CA ILE A 63 17.64 17.77 4.84
C ILE A 63 16.14 17.93 5.04
N LEU A 64 15.43 18.53 4.09
CA LEU A 64 13.99 18.78 4.21
C LEU A 64 13.17 17.49 4.13
N ILE A 65 13.59 16.50 3.35
CA ILE A 65 12.85 15.25 3.15
C ILE A 65 13.16 14.20 4.22
N TYR A 66 14.26 14.36 4.97
CA TYR A 66 14.71 13.40 5.99
C TYR A 66 13.62 12.96 6.98
N PRO A 67 12.73 13.82 7.51
CA PRO A 67 11.65 13.39 8.41
C PRO A 67 10.62 12.44 7.75
N PHE A 68 10.56 12.40 6.42
CA PHE A 68 9.61 11.60 5.64
C PHE A 68 10.26 10.38 4.97
N MET A 69 11.51 10.54 4.51
CA MET A 69 12.26 9.52 3.77
C MET A 69 13.72 9.51 4.26
N PRO A 70 14.00 9.02 5.49
CA PRO A 70 15.32 9.10 6.09
C PRO A 70 16.35 8.34 5.27
N LYS A 71 16.01 7.13 4.80
CA LYS A 71 16.94 6.31 4.02
C LYS A 71 17.32 6.96 2.70
N SER A 72 16.34 7.50 1.97
CA SER A 72 16.60 8.19 0.71
C SER A 72 17.43 9.46 0.91
N ALA A 73 17.15 10.21 1.98
CA ALA A 73 17.90 11.41 2.33
C ALA A 73 19.37 11.10 2.66
N GLU A 74 19.64 10.05 3.44
CA GLU A 74 20.99 9.56 3.73
C GLU A 74 21.72 9.14 2.45
N THR A 75 21.09 8.33 1.61
CA THR A 75 21.68 7.89 0.33
C THR A 75 22.04 9.08 -0.57
N ILE A 76 21.23 10.14 -0.59
CA ILE A 76 21.57 11.38 -1.30
C ILE A 76 22.85 12.02 -0.73
N MET A 77 22.97 12.13 0.60
CA MET A 77 24.15 12.73 1.24
C MET A 77 25.42 11.91 0.98
N GLU A 78 25.31 10.58 1.06
CA GLU A 78 26.40 9.66 0.71
C GLU A 78 26.85 9.84 -0.74
N GLN A 79 25.89 9.91 -1.68
CA GLN A 79 26.18 10.16 -3.10
C GLN A 79 26.83 11.53 -3.32
N LEU A 80 26.41 12.57 -2.60
CA LEU A 80 27.06 13.88 -2.64
C LEU A 80 28.44 13.91 -1.97
N GLY A 81 28.82 12.86 -1.23
CA GLY A 81 30.08 12.80 -0.48
C GLY A 81 30.11 13.71 0.75
N VAL A 82 28.94 14.04 1.32
CA VAL A 82 28.83 14.86 2.52
C VAL A 82 28.96 13.96 3.74
N GLU A 83 30.04 14.12 4.50
CA GLU A 83 30.32 13.28 5.69
C GLU A 83 29.53 13.70 6.93
N THR A 84 29.16 14.99 7.02
CA THR A 84 28.36 15.51 8.14
C THR A 84 26.94 14.95 8.08
N SER A 85 26.46 14.37 9.18
CA SER A 85 25.12 13.78 9.20
C SER A 85 24.02 14.84 9.05
N ILE A 86 22.83 14.41 8.63
CA ILE A 86 21.69 15.31 8.42
C ILE A 86 21.23 15.92 9.74
N GLU A 87 21.28 15.16 10.82
CA GLU A 87 20.93 15.56 12.17
C GLU A 87 21.88 16.64 12.71
N GLU A 88 23.18 16.50 12.41
CA GLU A 88 24.19 17.50 12.79
C GLU A 88 24.03 18.80 12.00
N GLN A 89 23.73 18.71 10.70
CA GLN A 89 23.46 19.89 9.86
C GLN A 89 22.17 20.61 10.28
N GLY A 90 21.09 19.85 10.47
CA GLY A 90 19.76 20.32 10.81
C GLY A 90 19.18 21.35 9.82
N LEU A 91 17.98 21.84 10.14
CA LEU A 91 17.28 22.86 9.37
C LEU A 91 17.96 24.25 9.43
N GLU A 92 18.87 24.45 10.36
CA GLU A 92 19.61 25.70 10.52
C GLU A 92 20.66 25.89 9.42
N SER A 93 21.26 24.81 8.92
CA SER A 93 22.18 24.83 7.77
C SER A 93 21.51 25.29 6.46
N LEU A 94 20.18 25.42 6.41
CA LEU A 94 19.45 25.94 5.25
C LEU A 94 19.35 27.48 5.23
N GLN A 95 19.77 28.16 6.32
CA GLN A 95 19.77 29.62 6.37
C GLN A 95 20.93 30.23 5.58
N THR A 96 22.02 29.49 5.43
CA THR A 96 23.21 29.88 4.69
C THR A 96 23.34 29.03 3.42
N TRP A 97 23.70 29.68 2.32
CA TRP A 97 23.96 28.98 1.06
C TRP A 97 25.43 28.60 0.97
N GLY A 98 25.69 27.41 0.42
CA GLY A 98 27.03 26.97 0.05
C GLY A 98 27.75 26.19 1.15
N ASN A 99 27.05 25.28 1.82
CA ASN A 99 27.65 24.43 2.85
C ASN A 99 28.35 23.18 2.25
N ILE A 100 28.24 22.93 0.95
CA ILE A 100 29.09 21.96 0.26
C ILE A 100 30.48 22.55 0.06
N ASN A 101 31.49 21.89 0.64
CA ASN A 101 32.88 22.28 0.45
C ASN A 101 33.35 21.98 -0.99
N PRO A 102 33.95 22.95 -1.70
CA PRO A 102 34.55 22.69 -3.00
C PRO A 102 35.64 21.61 -2.92
N GLY A 103 35.66 20.70 -3.90
CA GLY A 103 36.64 19.60 -3.95
C GLY A 103 36.17 18.28 -3.35
N ILE A 104 34.97 18.23 -2.75
CA ILE A 104 34.31 16.98 -2.37
C ILE A 104 34.12 16.10 -3.61
N LYS A 105 34.44 14.81 -3.48
CA LYS A 105 34.22 13.81 -4.52
C LYS A 105 32.85 13.19 -4.36
N ILE A 106 32.01 13.38 -5.37
CA ILE A 106 30.72 12.70 -5.51
C ILE A 106 30.97 11.19 -5.65
N GLN A 107 30.16 10.40 -4.95
CA GLN A 107 30.23 8.95 -5.00
C GLN A 107 29.23 8.39 -6.03
N PRO A 108 29.60 7.36 -6.79
CA PRO A 108 28.63 6.65 -7.62
C PRO A 108 27.60 5.97 -6.72
N GLY A 109 26.33 6.05 -7.09
CA GLY A 109 25.25 5.43 -6.33
C GLY A 109 24.21 4.79 -7.24
N SER A 110 23.41 3.91 -6.66
CA SER A 110 22.24 3.35 -7.32
C SER A 110 21.16 4.42 -7.53
N GLN A 111 20.29 4.17 -8.51
CA GLN A 111 19.11 4.99 -8.71
C GLN A 111 18.27 5.01 -7.42
N LEU A 112 17.95 6.22 -6.94
CA LEU A 112 17.29 6.42 -5.65
C LEU A 112 15.88 5.82 -5.61
N PHE A 113 15.15 5.96 -6.70
CA PHE A 113 13.80 5.40 -6.89
C PHE A 113 13.77 4.67 -8.23
N PRO A 114 14.13 3.37 -8.27
CA PRO A 114 13.96 2.56 -9.47
C PRO A 114 12.48 2.50 -9.83
N ARG A 115 12.17 2.53 -11.12
CA ARG A 115 10.80 2.34 -11.58
C ARG A 115 10.38 0.92 -11.18
N ILE A 116 9.24 0.82 -10.51
CA ILE A 116 8.63 -0.47 -10.22
C ILE A 116 7.83 -0.85 -11.46
N ASP A 117 8.15 -1.98 -12.07
CA ASP A 117 7.34 -2.56 -13.15
C ASP A 117 6.12 -3.27 -12.57
N ASP A 118 5.05 -3.43 -13.35
CA ASP A 118 3.77 -3.98 -12.87
C ASP A 118 3.95 -5.37 -12.21
N GLU A 119 4.83 -6.22 -12.76
CA GLU A 119 5.16 -7.53 -12.18
C GLU A 119 5.89 -7.44 -10.83
N ASP A 120 6.69 -6.40 -10.61
CA ASP A 120 7.40 -6.18 -9.35
C ASP A 120 6.53 -5.45 -8.33
N ALA A 121 5.59 -4.62 -8.77
CA ALA A 121 4.55 -4.04 -7.91
C ALA A 121 3.67 -5.14 -7.31
N GLU A 122 3.26 -6.13 -8.11
CA GLU A 122 2.52 -7.30 -7.62
C GLU A 122 3.32 -8.10 -6.59
N LYS A 123 4.63 -8.29 -6.80
CA LYS A 123 5.51 -8.97 -5.83
C LYS A 123 5.66 -8.18 -4.54
N ILE A 124 5.79 -6.85 -4.62
CA ILE A 124 5.91 -5.99 -3.44
C ILE A 124 4.60 -6.01 -2.64
N ILE A 125 3.44 -5.91 -3.30
CA ILE A 125 2.13 -6.00 -2.64
C ILE A 125 1.96 -7.37 -1.95
N ASN A 126 2.37 -8.44 -2.61
CA ASN A 126 2.35 -9.79 -2.01
C ASN A 126 3.39 -9.96 -0.86
N SER A 127 4.47 -9.17 -0.85
CA SER A 127 5.48 -9.17 0.22
C SER A 127 5.16 -8.23 1.39
N VAL A 128 4.26 -7.27 1.19
CA VAL A 128 3.75 -6.31 2.18
C VAL A 128 2.42 -6.79 2.77
N GLU A 129 1.92 -7.96 2.37
CA GLU A 129 1.07 -8.75 3.26
C GLU A 129 1.78 -8.83 4.62
N PRO A 130 1.12 -8.46 5.74
CA PRO A 130 1.75 -8.54 7.04
C PRO A 130 2.25 -9.98 7.23
N PRO A 131 3.37 -10.16 7.96
CA PRO A 131 3.86 -11.50 8.22
C PRO A 131 2.69 -12.32 8.74
N ASN A 132 2.41 -13.44 8.05
CA ASN A 132 1.55 -14.49 8.56
C ASN A 132 2.09 -14.81 9.95
N ASP A 133 1.42 -14.28 10.97
CA ASP A 133 1.79 -14.43 12.36
C ASP A 133 1.42 -15.86 12.77
N LYS A 134 2.25 -16.79 12.29
CA LYS A 134 2.34 -18.14 12.76
C LYS A 134 3.60 -18.20 13.60
N ASP A 135 3.34 -18.22 14.90
CA ASP A 135 4.27 -18.42 16.00
C ASP A 135 4.82 -17.13 16.65
N GLN A 136 4.02 -16.53 17.54
CA GLN A 136 4.21 -16.80 18.98
C GLN A 136 3.02 -16.38 19.85
N LYS A 137 2.69 -17.28 20.79
CA LYS A 137 1.70 -17.17 21.84
C LYS A 137 1.99 -16.01 22.80
N GLN A 138 0.88 -15.51 23.35
CA GLN A 138 0.69 -15.09 24.74
C GLN A 138 0.84 -13.59 25.04
N SER A 139 -0.24 -12.85 24.84
CA SER A 139 -0.83 -12.09 25.96
C SER A 139 -2.29 -11.78 25.67
N SER A 140 -3.08 -12.03 26.70
CA SER A 140 -4.47 -11.69 26.85
C SER A 140 -4.74 -10.21 26.61
N LEU A 141 -5.66 -9.90 25.69
CA LEU A 141 -6.88 -9.12 25.93
C LEU A 141 -7.64 -9.01 24.60
N THR A 142 -8.95 -8.99 24.72
CA THR A 142 -9.95 -9.00 23.65
C THR A 142 -9.85 -7.74 22.80
N GLU A 143 -9.17 -7.79 21.65
CA GLU A 143 -9.19 -6.71 20.67
C GLU A 143 -10.13 -7.09 19.51
N ILE A 144 -11.27 -6.41 19.47
CA ILE A 144 -12.13 -6.34 18.29
C ILE A 144 -11.28 -5.64 17.21
N GLU A 145 -11.13 -6.26 16.03
CA GLU A 145 -10.43 -5.64 14.89
C GLU A 145 -10.91 -4.18 14.72
N GLY A 146 -9.96 -3.24 14.71
CA GLY A 146 -10.26 -1.83 14.51
C GLY A 146 -11.04 -1.61 13.21
N ILE A 147 -11.95 -0.63 13.22
CA ILE A 147 -12.75 -0.30 12.05
C ILE A 147 -11.79 0.14 10.92
N CYS A 148 -11.88 -0.51 9.77
CA CYS A 148 -11.15 -0.13 8.55
C CYS A 148 -11.47 1.31 8.12
N ASP A 149 -10.68 1.87 7.20
CA ASP A 149 -10.93 3.20 6.65
C ASP A 149 -12.36 3.37 6.10
N GLN A 150 -12.90 4.59 6.22
CA GLN A 150 -14.25 4.91 5.77
C GLN A 150 -14.34 4.79 4.24
N VAL A 151 -15.29 3.99 3.76
CA VAL A 151 -15.60 3.85 2.33
C VAL A 151 -16.82 4.71 1.96
N LEU A 152 -16.90 5.13 0.69
CA LEU A 152 -18.09 5.81 0.18
C LEU A 152 -19.23 4.81 -0.02
N ILE A 153 -20.49 5.27 0.10
CA ILE A 153 -21.67 4.43 -0.17
C ILE A 153 -21.66 3.86 -1.61
N ASP A 154 -21.07 4.59 -2.55
CA ASP A 154 -20.91 4.14 -3.94
C ASP A 154 -20.02 2.90 -4.05
N ASP A 155 -19.01 2.78 -3.19
CA ASP A 155 -18.14 1.60 -3.14
C ASP A 155 -18.87 0.38 -2.59
N PHE A 156 -19.74 0.58 -1.59
CA PHE A 156 -20.62 -0.49 -1.11
C PHE A 156 -21.63 -0.92 -2.19
N MET A 157 -22.21 0.04 -2.94
CA MET A 157 -23.16 -0.23 -4.02
C MET A 157 -22.54 -0.97 -5.21
N LYS A 158 -21.21 -0.92 -5.38
CA LYS A 158 -20.47 -1.74 -6.35
C LYS A 158 -20.48 -3.21 -5.96
N VAL A 159 -20.68 -3.57 -4.70
CA VAL A 159 -20.73 -4.96 -4.23
C VAL A 159 -22.16 -5.50 -4.38
N ASP A 160 -22.33 -6.63 -5.09
CA ASP A 160 -23.63 -7.29 -5.24
C ASP A 160 -23.79 -8.34 -4.15
N LEU A 161 -24.33 -7.93 -3.01
CA LEU A 161 -24.69 -8.82 -1.91
C LEU A 161 -26.08 -9.41 -2.15
N ARG A 162 -26.22 -10.74 -2.14
CA ARG A 162 -27.48 -11.45 -2.34
C ARG A 162 -27.73 -12.51 -1.29
N THR A 163 -29.00 -12.74 -0.99
CA THR A 163 -29.43 -13.86 -0.16
C THR A 163 -29.41 -15.16 -0.96
N GLY A 164 -28.79 -16.20 -0.44
CA GLY A 164 -28.73 -17.52 -1.08
C GLY A 164 -29.09 -18.65 -0.12
N LYS A 165 -29.73 -19.70 -0.64
CA LYS A 165 -30.05 -20.91 0.12
C LYS A 165 -29.09 -22.04 -0.23
N ILE A 166 -28.49 -22.67 0.77
CA ILE A 166 -27.59 -23.81 0.53
C ILE A 166 -28.44 -25.04 0.19
N ILE A 167 -28.26 -25.58 -1.02
CA ILE A 167 -28.90 -26.82 -1.47
C ILE A 167 -28.04 -28.03 -1.08
N GLU A 168 -26.74 -27.95 -1.34
CA GLU A 168 -25.80 -29.06 -1.12
C GLU A 168 -24.54 -28.55 -0.42
N ALA A 169 -23.99 -29.39 0.45
CA ALA A 169 -22.72 -29.15 1.13
C ALA A 169 -21.88 -30.44 1.10
N GLU A 170 -20.62 -30.33 0.67
CA GLU A 170 -19.69 -31.46 0.56
C GLU A 170 -18.30 -31.10 1.12
N ASN A 171 -17.65 -32.07 1.75
CA ASN A 171 -16.26 -31.93 2.20
C ASN A 171 -15.29 -32.08 1.02
N ILE A 172 -14.30 -31.17 0.91
CA ILE A 172 -13.27 -31.26 -0.12
C ILE A 172 -12.17 -32.23 0.34
N LYS A 173 -12.01 -33.36 -0.35
CA LYS A 173 -11.02 -34.41 0.00
C LYS A 173 -9.56 -33.90 0.12
N LYS A 174 -9.23 -32.78 -0.51
CA LYS A 174 -7.88 -32.17 -0.51
C LYS A 174 -7.64 -31.17 0.62
N SER A 175 -8.65 -30.78 1.40
CA SER A 175 -8.48 -29.80 2.49
C SER A 175 -9.41 -30.08 3.66
N LYS A 176 -8.86 -30.08 4.88
CA LYS A 176 -9.63 -30.26 6.12
C LYS A 176 -10.41 -29.00 6.54
N LYS A 177 -10.16 -27.86 5.91
CA LYS A 177 -10.72 -26.55 6.30
C LYS A 177 -11.82 -26.04 5.36
N LEU A 178 -11.99 -26.66 4.19
CA LEU A 178 -12.85 -26.14 3.11
C LEU A 178 -14.07 -27.04 2.87
N LEU A 179 -15.24 -26.42 2.83
CA LEU A 179 -16.49 -27.01 2.34
C LEU A 179 -16.82 -26.48 0.96
N LYS A 180 -17.32 -27.36 0.11
CA LYS A 180 -17.91 -27.03 -1.18
C LYS A 180 -19.42 -26.93 -0.99
N LEU A 181 -19.99 -25.77 -1.29
CA LEU A 181 -21.40 -25.46 -1.14
C LEU A 181 -22.01 -25.16 -2.50
N LYS A 182 -23.21 -25.69 -2.77
CA LYS A 182 -24.08 -25.20 -3.85
C LYS A 182 -25.14 -24.31 -3.26
N VAL A 183 -25.14 -23.05 -3.67
CA VAL A 183 -26.00 -22.00 -3.15
C VAL A 183 -26.93 -21.54 -4.26
N ASP A 184 -28.24 -21.63 -4.01
CA ASP A 184 -29.27 -21.09 -4.87
C ASP A 184 -29.51 -19.62 -4.56
N ILE A 185 -29.26 -18.75 -5.53
CA ILE A 185 -29.55 -17.32 -5.43
C ILE A 185 -30.86 -16.96 -6.13
N GLY A 186 -31.75 -17.92 -6.35
CA GLY A 186 -33.07 -17.74 -6.98
C GLY A 186 -33.01 -17.65 -8.51
N THR A 187 -32.00 -16.97 -9.07
CA THR A 187 -31.80 -16.89 -10.53
C THR A 187 -30.95 -18.01 -11.08
N GLU A 188 -29.97 -18.47 -10.31
CA GLU A 188 -29.02 -19.52 -10.69
C GLU A 188 -28.44 -20.20 -9.45
N VAL A 189 -27.88 -21.39 -9.63
CA VAL A 189 -27.19 -22.13 -8.57
C VAL A 189 -25.69 -21.93 -8.76
N ARG A 190 -25.02 -21.40 -7.73
CA ARG A 190 -23.59 -21.14 -7.74
C ARG A 190 -22.82 -22.08 -6.84
N GLN A 191 -21.60 -22.37 -7.25
CA GLN A 191 -20.66 -23.13 -6.45
C GLN A 191 -19.78 -22.18 -5.64
N VAL A 192 -19.72 -22.39 -4.33
CA VAL A 192 -18.95 -21.56 -3.39
C VAL A 192 -18.09 -22.48 -2.54
N VAL A 193 -16.82 -22.14 -2.40
CA VAL A 193 -15.90 -22.85 -1.51
C VAL A 193 -15.70 -21.98 -0.27
N ALA A 194 -16.00 -22.51 0.91
CA ALA A 194 -15.98 -21.76 2.16
C ALA A 194 -15.09 -22.43 3.21
N GLY A 195 -14.31 -21.62 3.92
CA GLY A 195 -13.39 -22.05 4.98
C GLY A 195 -14.05 -22.38 6.32
N ILE A 196 -15.22 -23.02 6.31
CA ILE A 196 -16.06 -23.18 7.51
C ILE A 196 -16.15 -24.62 8.03
N ALA A 197 -15.32 -25.52 7.50
CA ALA A 197 -15.36 -26.95 7.83
C ALA A 197 -15.00 -27.26 9.30
N GLU A 198 -14.26 -26.37 9.97
CA GLU A 198 -13.88 -26.55 11.39
C GLU A 198 -15.05 -26.27 12.36
N CYS A 199 -16.05 -25.50 11.93
CA CYS A 199 -17.16 -25.07 12.79
C CYS A 199 -18.52 -25.66 12.40
N TYR A 200 -18.70 -26.08 11.14
CA TYR A 200 -19.98 -26.56 10.63
C TYR A 200 -19.86 -27.87 9.89
N GLU A 201 -20.76 -28.79 10.21
CA GLU A 201 -20.94 -30.01 9.44
C GLU A 201 -21.84 -29.76 8.21
N PRO A 202 -21.61 -30.45 7.08
CA PRO A 202 -22.41 -30.27 5.86
C PRO A 202 -23.92 -30.36 6.08
N ASN A 203 -24.36 -31.27 6.95
CA ASN A 203 -25.78 -31.50 7.24
C ASN A 203 -26.47 -30.31 7.92
N GLN A 204 -25.72 -29.47 8.65
CA GLN A 204 -26.26 -28.31 9.34
C GLN A 204 -26.41 -27.09 8.42
N LEU A 205 -25.76 -27.13 7.27
CA LEU A 205 -25.74 -26.04 6.30
C LEU A 205 -26.85 -26.17 5.27
N ILE A 206 -27.31 -27.38 4.98
CA ILE A 206 -28.40 -27.63 4.02
C ILE A 206 -29.66 -26.87 4.46
N ASN A 207 -30.32 -26.22 3.50
CA ASN A 207 -31.48 -25.35 3.68
C ASN A 207 -31.25 -24.05 4.47
N ARG A 208 -30.01 -23.76 4.89
CA ARG A 208 -29.71 -22.48 5.55
C ARG A 208 -29.66 -21.34 4.55
N THR A 209 -30.24 -20.21 4.92
CA THR A 209 -30.14 -18.96 4.15
C THR A 209 -28.92 -18.18 4.62
N ILE A 210 -28.10 -17.74 3.67
CA ILE A 210 -26.83 -17.04 3.90
C ILE A 210 -26.76 -15.78 3.03
N ILE A 211 -25.81 -14.89 3.35
CA ILE A 211 -25.46 -13.75 2.50
C ILE A 211 -24.23 -14.10 1.67
N LEU A 212 -24.33 -13.90 0.36
CA LEU A 212 -23.31 -14.17 -0.64
C LEU A 212 -22.92 -12.90 -1.39
N VAL A 213 -21.63 -12.71 -1.63
CA VAL A 213 -21.14 -11.73 -2.62
C VAL A 213 -21.17 -12.35 -4.01
N ALA A 214 -22.02 -11.84 -4.89
CA ALA A 214 -22.33 -12.41 -6.21
C ALA A 214 -21.52 -11.80 -7.37
N ASN A 215 -20.79 -10.71 -7.19
CA ASN A 215 -20.03 -10.07 -8.27
C ASN A 215 -18.50 -10.17 -8.13
N LEU A 216 -18.00 -11.13 -7.34
CA LEU A 216 -16.58 -11.44 -7.29
C LEU A 216 -16.14 -12.27 -8.50
N LYS A 217 -14.91 -12.04 -8.95
CA LYS A 217 -14.29 -12.87 -9.99
C LYS A 217 -14.13 -14.30 -9.46
N PRO A 218 -14.41 -15.34 -10.26
CA PRO A 218 -14.23 -16.72 -9.83
C PRO A 218 -12.77 -17.02 -9.47
N VAL A 219 -12.55 -17.68 -8.33
CA VAL A 219 -11.21 -18.09 -7.85
C VAL A 219 -11.15 -19.60 -7.71
N LYS A 220 -10.04 -20.21 -8.15
CA LYS A 220 -9.80 -21.64 -7.96
C LYS A 220 -9.13 -21.90 -6.62
N LEU A 221 -9.84 -22.58 -5.72
CA LEU A 221 -9.33 -23.02 -4.43
C LEU A 221 -9.18 -24.55 -4.45
N MET A 222 -7.94 -25.05 -4.33
CA MET A 222 -7.64 -26.50 -4.32
C MET A 222 -8.17 -27.27 -5.54
N GLY A 223 -8.26 -26.60 -6.70
CA GLY A 223 -8.76 -27.17 -7.95
C GLY A 223 -10.29 -27.10 -8.13
N VAL A 224 -11.02 -26.51 -7.17
CA VAL A 224 -12.47 -26.28 -7.24
C VAL A 224 -12.71 -24.78 -7.46
N GLU A 225 -13.56 -24.43 -8.42
CA GLU A 225 -13.93 -23.05 -8.72
C GLU A 225 -14.93 -22.50 -7.69
N SER A 226 -14.64 -21.35 -7.09
CA SER A 226 -15.54 -20.62 -6.19
C SER A 226 -16.02 -19.36 -6.90
N GLN A 227 -17.35 -19.23 -7.05
CA GLN A 227 -18.02 -18.15 -7.79
C GLN A 227 -18.69 -17.13 -6.86
N GLY A 228 -18.17 -17.01 -5.65
CA GLY A 228 -18.65 -16.10 -4.64
C GLY A 228 -17.96 -16.30 -3.29
N MET A 229 -18.36 -15.47 -2.33
CA MET A 229 -17.89 -15.50 -0.96
C MET A 229 -19.06 -15.36 -0.02
N LEU A 230 -19.12 -16.19 1.01
CA LEU A 230 -20.13 -16.07 2.06
C LEU A 230 -19.65 -15.13 3.17
N LEU A 231 -20.58 -14.39 3.77
CA LEU A 231 -20.27 -13.51 4.89
C LEU A 231 -20.36 -14.30 6.19
N ALA A 232 -19.33 -14.18 7.02
CA ALA A 232 -19.27 -14.79 8.34
C ALA A 232 -18.51 -13.88 9.30
N ALA A 233 -18.94 -13.84 10.55
CA ALA A 233 -18.17 -13.26 11.64
C ALA A 233 -17.19 -14.31 12.16
N ASN A 234 -15.94 -13.90 12.43
CA ASN A 234 -14.96 -14.73 13.10
C ASN A 234 -14.77 -14.20 14.52
N ASN A 235 -15.06 -15.03 15.51
CA ASN A 235 -14.81 -14.72 16.91
C ASN A 235 -13.84 -15.75 17.49
N ASN A 236 -12.54 -15.40 17.53
CA ASN A 236 -11.49 -16.23 18.11
C ASN A 236 -11.45 -17.68 17.57
N GLY A 237 -11.63 -17.85 16.26
CA GLY A 237 -11.63 -19.16 15.59
C GLY A 237 -13.01 -19.82 15.51
N GLN A 238 -14.04 -19.24 16.14
CA GLN A 238 -15.43 -19.64 15.93
C GLN A 238 -16.03 -18.81 14.79
N ILE A 239 -16.30 -19.48 13.67
CA ILE A 239 -16.93 -18.85 12.51
C ILE A 239 -18.45 -18.92 12.69
N MET A 240 -19.11 -17.76 12.60
CA MET A 240 -20.58 -17.63 12.64
C MET A 240 -21.08 -17.05 11.32
N LEU A 241 -21.89 -17.82 10.60
CA LEU A 241 -22.45 -17.37 9.31
C LEU A 241 -23.40 -16.19 9.51
N ALA A 242 -23.22 -15.14 8.70
CA ALA A 242 -24.17 -14.04 8.63
C ALA A 242 -25.50 -14.56 8.05
N GLY A 243 -26.59 -14.25 8.73
CA GLY A 243 -27.92 -14.68 8.39
C GLY A 243 -28.96 -13.60 8.66
N PHE A 244 -30.22 -13.98 8.58
CA PHE A 244 -31.36 -13.10 8.82
C PHE A 244 -32.23 -13.68 9.93
N ASP A 245 -32.85 -12.82 10.73
CA ASP A 245 -33.77 -13.22 11.80
C ASP A 245 -35.02 -13.91 11.25
N SER A 246 -35.49 -13.49 10.07
CA SER A 246 -36.56 -14.11 9.30
C SER A 246 -36.00 -14.66 7.99
N THR A 247 -36.46 -15.81 7.50
CA THR A 247 -35.98 -16.38 6.22
C THR A 247 -36.49 -15.58 5.02
N PRO A 248 -35.65 -14.74 4.38
CA PRO A 248 -36.07 -14.00 3.19
C PRO A 248 -36.22 -14.95 1.99
N SER A 249 -36.92 -14.51 0.95
CA SER A 249 -36.90 -15.24 -0.32
C SER A 249 -35.50 -15.20 -0.95
N GLN A 250 -35.17 -16.23 -1.71
CA GLN A 250 -33.85 -16.38 -2.33
C GLN A 250 -33.63 -15.30 -3.40
N GLY A 251 -32.38 -14.86 -3.56
CA GLY A 251 -31.98 -13.90 -4.59
C GLY A 251 -32.25 -12.42 -4.31
N ILE A 252 -32.74 -12.07 -3.12
CA ILE A 252 -32.92 -10.66 -2.72
C ILE A 252 -31.55 -9.99 -2.61
N ARG A 253 -31.43 -8.80 -3.20
CA ARG A 253 -30.26 -7.94 -3.03
C ARG A 253 -30.26 -7.32 -1.63
N VAL A 254 -29.17 -7.50 -0.90
CA VAL A 254 -28.91 -6.87 0.40
C VAL A 254 -28.40 -5.45 0.16
N ARG A 255 -28.88 -4.50 0.95
CA ARG A 255 -28.57 -3.07 0.86
C ARG A 255 -28.39 -2.49 2.25
#